data_AF-A0A2E5FUM0-F1
#
_entry.id   AF-A0A2E5FUM0-F1
#
_cell.length_a   1.000
_cell.length_b   1.000
_cell.length_c   1.000
_cell.angle_alpha   90.00
_cell.angle_beta   90.00
_cell.angle_gamma   90.00
#
_symmetry.space_group_name_H-M   'P 1'
#
loop_
_entity.id
_entity.type
_entity.pdbx_description
1 polymer ?
#
loop_
_entity_poly.entity_id
_entity_poly.type
_entity_poly.pdbx_seq_one_letter_code
_entity_poly.pdbx_strand_id
1 'polypeptide(L)'
;MKSLATTLAVTALATLVPLTACGANDDTSPSNTAPASGSTKNSTPAPVTALEKQGVTVDGKFKAPNGLTGYAATIRNHPLAIYVMPDGQHAIVGTLIDAEGNDLSAEPLQRVASSQYQKIWPKLESSHWVANGSNDAKQVVYEFVDANCPYCHKFWQASRPWVEAGKVQVREIVVGILTPTSMAKGATILAARDPAAALMKNERQY
;
A
#
# COMPACT_ATOMS: atom_id res chain seq x y z
N MET A 1 46.27 39.24 -28.34
CA MET A 1 47.08 39.98 -27.35
C MET A 1 46.93 39.30 -26.00
N LYS A 2 48.05 38.79 -25.45
CA LYS A 2 48.36 38.39 -24.05
C LYS A 2 47.36 37.41 -23.37
N SER A 3 47.60 36.10 -23.30
CA SER A 3 48.56 35.35 -22.45
C SER A 3 48.41 35.59 -20.95
N LEU A 4 48.02 34.54 -20.21
CA LEU A 4 48.65 34.14 -18.95
C LEU A 4 48.21 32.71 -18.58
N ALA A 5 49.20 31.82 -18.60
CA ALA A 5 49.13 30.45 -18.12
C ALA A 5 49.22 30.41 -16.60
N THR A 6 48.60 29.43 -15.96
CA THR A 6 48.99 29.01 -14.61
C THR A 6 48.88 27.50 -14.49
N THR A 7 50.04 26.88 -14.45
CA THR A 7 50.35 25.47 -14.25
C THR A 7 50.16 25.11 -12.78
N LEU A 8 49.45 24.02 -12.47
CA LEU A 8 49.64 23.30 -11.22
C LEU A 8 50.08 21.87 -11.53
N ALA A 9 51.25 21.52 -11.00
CA ALA A 9 51.91 20.24 -11.16
C ALA A 9 51.63 19.34 -9.95
N VAL A 10 51.36 18.06 -10.26
CA VAL A 10 51.95 16.83 -9.68
C VAL A 10 51.87 16.63 -8.17
N THR A 11 51.26 15.51 -7.76
CA THR A 11 51.98 14.45 -7.01
C THR A 11 51.16 13.16 -6.97
N ALA A 12 51.67 12.15 -7.69
CA ALA A 12 51.29 10.76 -7.54
C ALA A 12 52.03 10.17 -6.34
N LEU A 13 51.34 9.41 -5.49
CA LEU A 13 51.97 8.50 -4.53
C LEU A 13 51.54 7.08 -4.86
N ALA A 14 52.39 6.39 -5.60
CA ALA A 14 52.37 4.94 -5.73
C ALA A 14 53.18 4.35 -4.57
N THR A 15 52.58 3.47 -3.77
CA THR A 15 53.32 2.59 -2.86
C THR A 15 53.08 1.15 -3.28
N LEU A 16 54.09 0.59 -3.95
CA LEU A 16 54.33 -0.85 -4.02
C LEU A 16 54.86 -1.35 -2.67
N VAL A 17 54.37 -2.50 -2.22
CA VAL A 17 55.11 -3.39 -1.31
C VAL A 17 55.20 -4.77 -1.97
N PRO A 18 56.36 -5.46 -1.90
CA PRO A 18 56.65 -6.64 -2.71
C PRO A 18 56.51 -7.99 -1.97
N LEU A 19 56.19 -9.00 -2.78
CA LEU A 19 56.68 -10.40 -2.88
C LEU A 19 56.86 -11.37 -1.66
N THR A 20 56.48 -12.63 -1.98
CA THR A 20 56.98 -13.96 -1.53
C THR A 20 56.50 -14.50 -0.17
N ALA A 21 56.10 -15.78 -0.01
CA ALA A 21 56.58 -17.01 -0.65
C ALA A 21 55.54 -18.16 -0.71
N CYS A 22 55.82 -19.14 -1.59
CA CYS A 22 55.21 -20.46 -1.70
C CYS A 22 55.49 -21.36 -0.49
N GLY A 23 54.61 -22.35 -0.23
CA GLY A 23 54.98 -23.53 0.55
C GLY A 23 53.84 -24.48 0.92
N ALA A 24 53.76 -25.59 0.17
CA ALA A 24 53.30 -26.94 0.53
C ALA A 24 51.82 -27.20 0.89
N ASN A 25 51.27 -28.17 0.16
CA ASN A 25 49.98 -28.83 0.38
C ASN A 25 50.06 -29.72 1.63
N ASP A 26 49.11 -29.55 2.56
CA ASP A 26 48.74 -30.58 3.52
C ASP A 26 47.31 -31.05 3.19
N ASP A 27 47.22 -32.27 2.67
CA ASP A 27 45.99 -33.02 2.50
C ASP A 27 45.39 -33.32 3.88
N THR A 28 44.56 -32.40 4.38
CA THR A 28 43.63 -32.68 5.49
C THR A 28 42.22 -32.34 5.06
N SER A 29 41.49 -33.39 4.71
CA SER A 29 40.06 -33.42 4.46
C SER A 29 39.29 -32.70 5.57
N PRO A 30 38.56 -31.60 5.31
CA PRO A 30 37.59 -31.09 6.26
C PRO A 30 36.37 -32.01 6.21
N SER A 31 36.11 -32.72 7.31
CA SER A 31 34.83 -33.38 7.51
C SER A 31 33.72 -32.33 7.38
N ASN A 32 32.81 -32.52 6.43
CA ASN A 32 31.56 -31.77 6.35
C ASN A 32 30.70 -32.07 7.59
N THR A 33 30.94 -31.35 8.68
CA THR A 33 29.94 -31.14 9.72
C THR A 33 28.95 -30.12 9.19
N ALA A 34 27.81 -30.62 8.71
CA ALA A 34 26.63 -29.79 8.48
C ALA A 34 26.34 -29.00 9.77
N PRO A 35 26.18 -27.66 9.72
CA PRO A 35 25.72 -26.93 10.88
C PRO A 35 24.32 -27.41 11.24
N ALA A 36 24.21 -27.93 12.47
CA ALA A 36 22.96 -28.29 13.08
C ALA A 36 21.97 -27.13 12.97
N SER A 37 20.74 -27.48 12.58
CA SER A 37 19.59 -26.59 12.51
C SER A 37 19.40 -25.90 13.87
N GLY A 38 19.87 -24.65 13.96
CA GLY A 38 19.65 -23.79 15.10
C GLY A 38 18.21 -23.31 15.07
N SER A 39 17.40 -23.81 16.01
CA SER A 39 16.07 -23.32 16.31
C SER A 39 16.09 -21.80 16.55
N THR A 40 15.61 -21.02 15.59
CA THR A 40 15.49 -19.57 15.75
C THR A 40 14.17 -19.22 16.41
N LYS A 41 14.31 -18.85 17.69
CA LYS A 41 13.62 -17.73 18.35
C LYS A 41 13.03 -16.76 17.31
N ASN A 42 11.77 -16.34 17.48
CA ASN A 42 10.98 -15.42 16.63
C ASN A 42 11.70 -14.10 16.25
N SER A 43 12.78 -14.15 15.47
CA SER A 43 13.50 -13.01 14.93
C SER A 43 13.06 -12.82 13.48
N THR A 44 12.65 -11.60 13.15
CA THR A 44 12.41 -11.19 11.76
C THR A 44 13.68 -11.47 10.93
N PRO A 45 13.57 -12.14 9.76
CA PRO A 45 14.74 -12.45 8.92
C PRO A 45 15.55 -11.21 8.57
N ALA A 46 16.87 -11.38 8.42
CA ALA A 46 17.81 -10.31 8.07
C ALA A 46 17.38 -9.48 6.84
N PRO A 47 16.96 -10.08 5.70
CA PRO A 47 16.55 -9.30 4.54
C PRO A 47 15.26 -8.49 4.78
N VAL A 48 14.32 -9.00 5.58
CA VAL A 48 13.10 -8.26 5.94
C VAL A 48 13.46 -7.07 6.82
N THR A 49 14.34 -7.27 7.81
CA THR A 49 14.84 -6.18 8.67
C THR A 49 15.58 -5.11 7.86
N ALA A 50 16.33 -5.50 6.83
CA ALA A 50 17.01 -4.56 5.94
C ALA A 50 16.00 -3.71 5.13
N LEU A 51 14.93 -4.34 4.62
CA LEU A 51 13.86 -3.65 3.91
C LEU A 51 13.06 -2.70 4.83
N GLU A 52 12.83 -3.08 6.09
CA GLU A 52 12.16 -2.22 7.07
C GLU A 52 12.92 -0.90 7.29
N LYS A 53 14.26 -0.95 7.35
CA LYS A 53 15.11 0.26 7.42
C LYS A 53 15.00 1.17 6.19
N GLN A 54 14.53 0.63 5.06
CA GLN A 54 14.28 1.37 3.83
C GLN A 54 12.84 1.91 3.72
N GLY A 55 12.04 1.77 4.79
CA GLY A 55 10.66 2.28 4.86
C GLY A 55 9.59 1.28 4.47
N VAL A 56 9.92 -0.01 4.40
CA VAL A 56 8.93 -1.09 4.31
C VAL A 56 8.30 -1.31 5.69
N THR A 57 6.99 -1.52 5.74
CA THR A 57 6.27 -1.96 6.95
C THR A 57 5.71 -3.34 6.70
N VAL A 58 6.01 -4.31 7.56
CA VAL A 58 5.44 -5.67 7.47
C VAL A 58 4.06 -5.68 8.12
N ASP A 59 3.05 -6.02 7.33
CA ASP A 59 1.66 -6.09 7.77
C ASP A 59 1.23 -7.52 8.17
N GLY A 60 1.92 -8.55 7.67
CA GLY A 60 1.68 -9.94 8.08
C GLY A 60 2.57 -10.96 7.38
N LYS A 61 2.51 -12.21 7.84
CA LYS A 61 3.19 -13.36 7.23
C LYS A 61 2.17 -14.31 6.57
N PHE A 62 2.58 -15.00 5.52
CA PHE A 62 1.82 -16.05 4.88
C PHE A 62 2.73 -17.17 4.38
N LYS A 63 2.15 -18.37 4.21
CA LYS A 63 2.91 -19.51 3.66
C LYS A 63 3.05 -19.35 2.15
N ALA A 64 4.25 -19.61 1.64
CA ALA A 64 4.51 -19.71 0.21
C ALA A 64 5.07 -21.11 -0.12
N PRO A 65 4.99 -21.56 -1.39
CA PRO A 65 5.52 -22.85 -1.82
C PRO A 65 7.04 -22.98 -1.61
N ASN A 66 7.56 -24.21 -1.71
CA ASN A 66 9.00 -24.52 -1.73
C ASN A 66 9.81 -24.02 -0.53
N GLY A 67 9.19 -23.98 0.65
CA GLY A 67 9.84 -23.53 1.89
C GLY A 67 10.04 -22.02 1.97
N LEU A 68 9.49 -21.25 1.02
CA LEU A 68 9.47 -19.79 1.08
C LEU A 68 8.53 -19.32 2.20
N THR A 69 8.95 -18.29 2.92
CA THR A 69 8.05 -17.57 3.83
C THR A 69 7.67 -16.25 3.19
N GLY A 70 6.37 -16.06 2.94
CA GLY A 70 5.82 -14.83 2.41
C GLY A 70 5.57 -13.79 3.50
N TYR A 71 5.85 -12.53 3.21
CA TYR A 71 5.54 -11.38 4.03
C TYR A 71 4.74 -10.41 3.18
N ALA A 72 3.54 -10.08 3.63
CA ALA A 72 2.74 -9.03 3.04
C ALA A 72 3.14 -7.72 3.73
N ALA A 73 3.58 -6.75 2.93
CA ALA A 73 4.19 -5.54 3.43
C ALA A 73 3.75 -4.34 2.61
N THR A 74 4.04 -3.14 3.10
CA THR A 74 3.71 -1.88 2.44
C THR A 74 4.92 -0.96 2.39
N ILE A 75 5.10 -0.27 1.26
CA ILE A 75 6.08 0.81 1.12
C ILE A 75 5.35 2.03 0.57
N ARG A 76 5.40 3.16 1.28
CA ARG A 76 4.65 4.39 0.91
C ARG A 76 3.19 4.11 0.57
N ASN A 77 2.53 3.26 1.36
CA ASN A 77 1.13 2.85 1.18
C ASN A 77 0.84 1.99 -0.08
N HIS A 78 1.87 1.46 -0.75
CA HIS A 78 1.72 0.45 -1.81
C HIS A 78 2.01 -0.95 -1.26
N PRO A 79 1.06 -1.90 -1.35
CA PRO A 79 1.29 -3.28 -0.97
C PRO A 79 2.34 -3.97 -1.85
N LEU A 80 3.19 -4.78 -1.24
CA LEU A 80 4.18 -5.64 -1.91
C LEU A 80 4.36 -6.95 -1.14
N ALA A 81 4.71 -8.02 -1.85
CA ALA A 81 5.07 -9.29 -1.24
C ALA A 81 6.59 -9.45 -1.19
N ILE A 82 7.09 -9.96 -0.06
CA ILE A 82 8.48 -10.32 0.16
C ILE A 82 8.53 -11.82 0.45
N TYR A 83 9.30 -12.56 -0.34
CA TYR A 83 9.48 -14.00 -0.19
C TYR A 83 10.88 -14.26 0.34
N VAL A 84 10.96 -14.69 1.60
CA VAL A 84 12.23 -15.08 2.22
C VAL A 84 12.55 -16.52 1.82
N MET A 85 13.77 -16.74 1.32
CA MET A 85 14.27 -18.05 0.94
C MET A 85 14.45 -18.96 2.17
N PRO A 86 14.50 -20.29 2.01
CA PRO A 86 14.65 -21.22 3.13
C PRO A 86 15.91 -20.99 3.99
N ASP A 87 16.94 -20.35 3.43
CA ASP A 87 18.16 -19.96 4.16
C ASP A 87 17.97 -18.82 5.16
N GLY A 88 16.86 -18.08 5.07
CA GLY A 88 16.58 -16.91 5.91
C GLY A 88 17.49 -15.70 5.67
N GLN A 89 18.42 -15.77 4.73
CA GLN A 89 19.41 -14.73 4.40
C GLN A 89 19.03 -13.94 3.15
N HIS A 90 18.28 -14.55 2.23
CA HIS A 90 17.89 -13.93 0.97
C HIS A 90 16.38 -13.73 0.87
N ALA A 91 15.97 -12.71 0.11
CA ALA A 91 14.57 -12.47 -0.18
C ALA A 91 14.35 -11.99 -1.62
N ILE A 92 13.19 -12.33 -2.17
CA ILE A 92 12.69 -11.86 -3.47
C ILE A 92 11.49 -10.95 -3.22
N VAL A 93 11.46 -9.80 -3.89
CA VAL A 93 10.32 -8.87 -3.84
C VAL A 93 9.59 -8.94 -5.18
N GLY A 94 8.29 -9.22 -5.18
CA GLY A 94 7.51 -9.26 -6.41
C GLY A 94 6.24 -10.09 -6.31
N THR A 95 5.74 -10.52 -7.46
CA THR A 95 4.54 -11.36 -7.60
C THR A 95 4.97 -12.81 -7.82
N LEU A 96 4.33 -13.75 -7.12
CA LEU A 96 4.54 -15.18 -7.30
C LEU A 96 3.37 -15.77 -8.09
N ILE A 97 3.68 -16.32 -9.26
CA ILE A 97 2.71 -16.97 -10.16
C ILE A 97 2.96 -18.48 -10.13
N ASP A 98 1.90 -19.28 -10.03
CA ASP A 98 1.98 -20.75 -10.13
C ASP A 98 1.99 -21.25 -11.58
N ALA A 99 2.01 -22.59 -11.76
CA ALA A 99 2.09 -23.20 -13.08
C ALA A 99 0.81 -22.96 -13.92
N GLU A 100 -0.31 -22.72 -13.25
CA GLU A 100 -1.62 -22.44 -13.83
C GLU A 100 -1.82 -20.95 -14.16
N GLY A 101 -0.89 -20.09 -13.76
CA GLY A 101 -0.94 -18.64 -14.00
C GLY A 101 -1.64 -17.84 -12.89
N ASN A 102 -1.94 -18.45 -11.74
CA ASN A 102 -2.59 -17.76 -10.63
C ASN A 102 -1.58 -16.93 -9.82
N ASP A 103 -1.98 -15.73 -9.41
CA ASP A 103 -1.19 -14.89 -8.49
C ASP A 103 -1.40 -15.30 -7.04
N LEU A 104 -0.40 -15.99 -6.48
CA LEU A 104 -0.38 -16.45 -5.09
C LEU A 104 -0.16 -15.32 -4.08
N SER A 105 0.24 -14.14 -4.56
CA SER A 105 0.46 -12.91 -3.77
C SER A 105 -0.82 -12.08 -3.63
N ALA A 106 -1.76 -12.21 -4.58
CA ALA A 106 -2.92 -11.32 -4.69
C ALA A 106 -3.77 -11.31 -3.41
N GLU A 107 -4.14 -12.49 -2.90
CA GLU A 107 -5.02 -12.61 -1.74
C GLU A 107 -4.35 -12.10 -0.44
N PRO A 108 -3.08 -12.46 -0.13
CA PRO A 108 -2.33 -11.83 0.96
C PRO A 108 -2.23 -10.30 0.86
N LEU A 109 -1.94 -9.76 -0.32
CA LEU A 109 -1.84 -8.30 -0.52
C LEU A 109 -3.19 -7.61 -0.44
N GLN A 110 -4.26 -8.24 -0.92
CA GLN A 110 -5.62 -7.73 -0.78
C GLN A 110 -6.04 -7.64 0.69
N ARG A 111 -5.63 -8.59 1.55
CA ARG A 111 -5.87 -8.49 3.00
C ARG A 111 -5.17 -7.29 3.63
N VAL A 112 -3.94 -6.99 3.20
CA VAL A 112 -3.21 -5.81 3.65
C VAL A 112 -3.89 -4.52 3.19
N ALA A 113 -4.25 -4.44 1.90
CA ALA A 113 -5.01 -3.30 1.40
C ALA A 113 -6.34 -3.11 2.18
N SER A 114 -7.05 -4.22 2.41
CA SER A 114 -8.31 -4.23 3.17
C SER A 114 -8.13 -3.75 4.61
N SER A 115 -7.07 -4.18 5.30
CA SER A 115 -6.80 -3.74 6.68
C SER A 115 -6.49 -2.24 6.76
N GLN A 116 -5.86 -1.66 5.74
CA GLN A 116 -5.70 -0.22 5.63
C GLN A 116 -7.04 0.49 5.47
N TYR A 117 -7.93 -0.04 4.63
CA TYR A 117 -9.28 0.52 4.46
C TYR A 117 -10.13 0.40 5.73
N GLN A 118 -9.95 -0.67 6.53
CA GLN A 118 -10.61 -0.79 7.84
C GLN A 118 -10.29 0.36 8.78
N LYS A 119 -9.11 1.00 8.67
CA LYS A 119 -8.76 2.18 9.47
C LYS A 119 -9.49 3.46 9.01
N ILE A 120 -10.04 3.46 7.80
CA ILE A 120 -10.72 4.62 7.19
C ILE A 120 -12.22 4.59 7.50
N TRP A 121 -12.83 3.40 7.57
CA TRP A 121 -14.28 3.28 7.81
C TRP A 121 -14.79 4.03 9.05
N PRO A 122 -14.15 3.92 10.23
CA PRO A 122 -14.60 4.68 11.41
C PRO A 122 -14.51 6.19 11.22
N LYS A 123 -13.55 6.67 10.43
CA LYS A 123 -13.40 8.11 10.14
C LYS A 123 -14.56 8.60 9.27
N LEU A 124 -14.92 7.83 8.24
CA LEU A 124 -16.08 8.13 7.40
C LEU A 124 -17.37 8.12 8.22
N GLU A 125 -17.54 7.12 9.09
CA GLU A 125 -18.69 7.03 9.98
C GLU A 125 -18.83 8.22 10.92
N SER A 126 -17.72 8.70 11.49
CA SER A 126 -17.69 9.87 12.38
C SER A 126 -17.78 11.23 11.66
N SER A 127 -17.68 11.25 10.33
CA SER A 127 -17.75 12.48 9.56
C SER A 127 -19.18 13.03 9.47
N HIS A 128 -19.33 14.26 8.97
CA HIS A 128 -20.63 14.84 8.70
C HIS A 128 -21.14 14.36 7.33
N TRP A 129 -21.98 13.34 7.33
CA TRP A 129 -22.65 12.80 6.15
C TRP A 129 -24.16 13.02 6.21
N VAL A 130 -24.80 12.99 5.05
CA VAL A 130 -26.26 13.10 4.87
C VAL A 130 -26.80 11.72 4.46
N ALA A 131 -27.85 11.25 5.14
CA ALA A 131 -28.43 9.94 4.85
C ALA A 131 -29.21 9.93 3.53
N ASN A 132 -28.96 8.94 2.68
CA ASN A 132 -29.72 8.64 1.47
C ASN A 132 -30.15 7.16 1.49
N GLY A 133 -31.36 6.91 1.98
CA GLY A 133 -31.91 5.56 2.18
C GLY A 133 -32.31 5.28 3.63
N SER A 134 -32.78 4.04 3.87
CA SER A 134 -33.20 3.60 5.21
C SER A 134 -32.02 3.53 6.19
N ASN A 135 -32.23 3.94 7.44
CA ASN A 135 -31.27 3.72 8.52
C ASN A 135 -31.12 2.25 8.90
N ASP A 136 -32.08 1.40 8.52
CA ASP A 136 -32.07 -0.05 8.77
C ASP A 136 -31.45 -0.85 7.61
N ALA A 137 -30.93 -0.17 6.59
CA ALA A 137 -30.30 -0.83 5.46
C ALA A 137 -29.06 -1.62 5.90
N LYS A 138 -28.98 -2.89 5.49
CA LYS A 138 -27.86 -3.78 5.87
C LYS A 138 -26.54 -3.41 5.20
N GLN A 139 -26.60 -2.76 4.04
CA GLN A 139 -25.42 -2.35 3.28
C GLN A 139 -25.26 -0.83 3.36
N VAL A 140 -24.06 -0.39 3.74
CA VAL A 140 -23.69 1.02 3.74
C VAL A 140 -22.67 1.28 2.62
N VAL A 141 -22.86 2.39 1.91
CA VAL A 141 -21.91 2.95 0.95
C VAL A 141 -21.63 4.38 1.39
N TYR A 142 -20.37 4.80 1.38
CA TYR A 142 -20.01 6.21 1.58
C TYR A 142 -19.63 6.82 0.24
N GLU A 143 -20.17 7.99 -0.06
CA GLU A 143 -19.90 8.73 -1.28
C GLU A 143 -19.44 10.15 -0.92
N PHE A 144 -18.39 10.63 -1.58
CA PHE A 144 -18.08 12.06 -1.58
C PHE A 144 -18.80 12.71 -2.75
N VAL A 145 -19.79 13.55 -2.47
CA VAL A 145 -20.68 14.12 -3.47
C VAL A 145 -20.47 15.63 -3.58
N ASP A 146 -20.27 16.11 -4.81
CA ASP A 146 -20.29 17.54 -5.14
C ASP A 146 -21.61 17.86 -5.84
N ALA A 147 -22.29 18.94 -5.42
CA ALA A 147 -23.60 19.32 -5.93
C ALA A 147 -23.65 19.62 -7.46
N ASN A 148 -22.49 19.77 -8.11
CA ASN A 148 -22.36 20.02 -9.55
C ASN A 148 -21.74 18.83 -10.31
N CYS A 149 -21.71 17.65 -9.72
CA CYS A 149 -21.03 16.47 -10.26
C CYS A 149 -21.96 15.60 -11.12
N PRO A 150 -21.75 15.51 -12.45
CA PRO A 150 -22.65 14.73 -13.33
C PRO A 150 -22.52 13.22 -13.12
N TYR A 151 -21.37 12.75 -12.62
CA TYR A 151 -21.18 11.33 -12.31
C TYR A 151 -21.81 10.95 -10.97
N CYS A 152 -21.80 11.85 -10.00
CA CYS A 152 -22.47 11.66 -8.72
C CYS A 152 -23.99 11.58 -8.95
N HIS A 153 -24.54 12.45 -9.81
CA HIS A 153 -25.93 12.34 -10.27
C HIS A 153 -26.24 11.00 -10.94
N LYS A 154 -25.37 10.52 -11.84
CA LYS A 154 -25.56 9.21 -12.49
C LYS A 154 -25.51 8.06 -11.47
N PHE A 155 -24.62 8.12 -10.48
CA PHE A 155 -24.56 7.12 -9.41
C PHE A 155 -25.82 7.18 -8.53
N TRP A 156 -26.29 8.38 -8.20
CA TRP A 156 -27.55 8.59 -7.51
C TRP A 156 -28.70 7.91 -8.27
N GLN A 157 -28.84 8.13 -9.58
CA GLN A 157 -29.85 7.47 -10.41
C GLN A 157 -29.70 5.94 -10.40
N ALA A 158 -28.47 5.45 -10.64
CA ALA A 158 -28.19 4.03 -10.71
C ALA A 158 -28.48 3.31 -9.38
N SER A 159 -28.23 3.96 -8.23
CA SER A 159 -28.41 3.36 -6.90
C SER A 159 -29.88 3.29 -6.44
N ARG A 160 -30.81 4.03 -7.07
CA ARG A 160 -32.21 4.13 -6.63
C ARG A 160 -32.89 2.78 -6.34
N PRO A 161 -32.79 1.74 -7.19
CA PRO A 161 -33.49 0.48 -6.95
C PRO A 161 -33.11 -0.21 -5.62
N TRP A 162 -31.88 -0.02 -5.14
CA TRP A 162 -31.43 -0.60 -3.86
C TRP A 162 -31.74 0.29 -2.68
N VAL A 163 -31.60 1.59 -2.86
CA VAL A 163 -31.87 2.59 -1.82
C VAL A 163 -33.36 2.64 -1.49
N GLU A 164 -34.22 2.69 -2.51
CA GLU A 164 -35.68 2.72 -2.37
C GLU A 164 -36.23 1.39 -1.85
N ALA A 165 -35.58 0.26 -2.18
CA ALA A 165 -35.90 -1.04 -1.59
C ALA A 165 -35.41 -1.22 -0.14
N GLY A 166 -34.77 -0.21 0.45
CA GLY A 166 -34.23 -0.26 1.82
C GLY A 166 -33.05 -1.22 1.99
N LYS A 167 -32.41 -1.66 0.90
CA LYS A 167 -31.29 -2.61 0.94
C LYS A 167 -29.94 -1.92 1.17
N VAL A 168 -29.82 -0.69 0.67
CA VAL A 168 -28.59 0.12 0.74
C VAL A 168 -28.90 1.49 1.35
N GLN A 169 -28.04 1.96 2.23
CA GLN A 169 -27.92 3.36 2.61
C GLN A 169 -26.66 3.94 1.99
N VAL A 170 -26.80 5.02 1.24
CA VAL A 170 -25.67 5.85 0.86
C VAL A 170 -25.51 6.96 1.91
N ARG A 171 -24.31 7.11 2.47
CA ARG A 171 -23.94 8.15 3.41
C ARG A 171 -23.13 9.20 2.64
N GLU A 172 -23.82 10.28 2.30
CA GLU A 172 -23.39 11.32 1.36
C GLU A 172 -22.52 12.36 2.08
N ILE A 173 -21.23 12.37 1.82
CA ILE A 173 -20.27 13.34 2.36
C ILE A 173 -20.16 14.49 1.35
N VAL A 174 -20.85 15.59 1.64
CA VAL A 174 -20.93 16.73 0.73
C VAL A 174 -19.59 17.47 0.68
N VAL A 175 -19.07 17.65 -0.53
CA VAL A 175 -17.86 18.45 -0.84
C VAL A 175 -18.20 19.55 -1.85
N GLY A 176 -17.30 20.52 -2.01
CA GLY A 176 -17.46 21.60 -2.97
C GLY A 176 -16.15 21.94 -3.66
N ILE A 177 -15.76 21.13 -4.66
CA ILE A 177 -14.43 21.17 -5.27
C ILE A 177 -14.45 21.31 -6.79
N LEU A 178 -15.57 21.06 -7.47
CA LEU A 178 -15.57 20.92 -8.93
C LEU A 178 -15.70 22.25 -9.70
N THR A 179 -16.59 23.12 -9.25
CA THR A 179 -16.88 24.41 -9.91
C THR A 179 -16.95 25.55 -8.88
N PRO A 180 -16.86 26.83 -9.31
CA PRO A 180 -16.93 27.98 -8.41
C PRO A 180 -18.18 28.02 -7.52
N THR A 181 -19.31 27.45 -7.96
CA THR A 181 -20.57 27.46 -7.18
C THR A 181 -20.69 26.29 -6.21
N SER A 182 -19.79 25.31 -6.27
CA SER A 182 -19.94 24.02 -5.57
C SER A 182 -19.90 24.18 -4.06
N MET A 183 -18.96 24.97 -3.53
CA MET A 183 -18.89 25.24 -2.09
C MET A 183 -20.18 25.88 -1.57
N ALA A 184 -20.70 26.90 -2.26
CA ALA A 184 -21.91 27.60 -1.83
C ALA A 184 -23.14 26.69 -1.88
N LYS A 185 -23.28 25.87 -2.93
CA LYS A 185 -24.37 24.88 -3.03
C LYS A 185 -24.25 23.80 -1.94
N GLY A 186 -23.06 23.25 -1.74
CA GLY A 186 -22.81 22.25 -0.70
C GLY A 186 -23.12 22.79 0.70
N ALA A 187 -22.64 23.99 1.03
CA ALA A 187 -22.95 24.66 2.29
C ALA A 187 -24.46 24.92 2.47
N THR A 188 -25.15 25.29 1.39
CA THR A 188 -26.61 25.49 1.42
C THR A 188 -27.36 24.20 1.73
N ILE A 189 -26.93 23.07 1.15
CA ILE A 189 -27.50 21.74 1.42
C ILE A 189 -27.28 21.38 2.90
N LEU A 190 -26.04 21.51 3.40
CA LEU A 190 -25.70 21.15 4.78
C LEU A 190 -26.36 22.05 5.83
N ALA A 191 -26.60 23.33 5.51
CA ALA A 191 -27.25 24.29 6.41
C ALA A 191 -28.79 24.23 6.37
N ALA A 192 -29.37 23.42 5.50
CA ALA A 192 -30.82 23.27 5.41
C ALA A 192 -31.40 22.66 6.70
N ARG A 193 -32.68 22.93 6.98
CA ARG A 193 -33.40 22.29 8.10
C ARG A 193 -33.44 20.77 7.95
N ASP A 194 -33.50 20.31 6.71
CA ASP A 194 -33.42 18.90 6.33
C ASP A 194 -32.39 18.76 5.19
N PRO A 195 -31.12 18.49 5.51
CA PRO A 195 -30.07 18.34 4.51
C PRO A 195 -30.31 17.17 3.54
N ALA A 196 -30.97 16.10 3.99
CA ALA A 196 -31.29 14.96 3.13
C ALA A 196 -32.31 15.36 2.06
N ALA A 197 -33.39 16.02 2.44
CA ALA A 197 -34.36 16.54 1.49
C ALA A 197 -33.73 17.56 0.53
N ALA A 198 -32.85 18.44 1.02
CA ALA A 198 -32.14 19.42 0.20
C ALA A 198 -31.23 18.76 -0.84
N LEU A 199 -30.43 17.76 -0.44
CA LEU A 199 -29.57 17.01 -1.36
C LEU A 199 -30.39 16.25 -2.40
N MET A 200 -31.45 15.55 -1.97
CA MET A 200 -32.33 14.82 -2.90
C MET A 200 -33.08 15.74 -3.87
N LYS A 201 -33.32 17.00 -3.48
CA LYS A 201 -33.85 18.01 -4.38
C LYS A 201 -32.80 18.43 -5.41
N ASN A 202 -31.55 18.66 -4.99
CA ASN A 202 -30.44 18.96 -5.91
C ASN A 202 -30.31 17.85 -6.97
N GLU A 203 -30.27 16.58 -6.56
CA GLU A 203 -30.11 15.46 -7.49
C GLU A 203 -31.29 15.31 -8.45
N ARG A 204 -32.52 15.61 -8.04
CA ARG A 204 -33.69 15.58 -8.93
C ARG A 204 -33.75 16.76 -9.91
N GLN A 205 -33.07 17.85 -9.59
CA GLN A 205 -33.05 19.11 -10.36
C GLN A 205 -31.73 19.34 -11.10
N TYR A 206 -30.91 18.29 -11.20
CA TYR A 206 -29.58 18.33 -11.81
C TYR A 206 -29.62 18.74 -13.28
#